data_AF-A0A1Y1XXA8-F1
#
_entry.id   AF-A0A1Y1XXA8-F1
#
_cell.length_a   1.000
_cell.length_b   1.000
_cell.length_c   1.000
_cell.angle_alpha   90.00
_cell.angle_beta   90.00
_cell.angle_gamma   90.00
#
_symmetry.space_group_name_H-M   'P 1'
#
loop_
_entity.id
_entity.type
_entity.pdbx_description
1 polymer ?
#
loop_
_entity_poly.entity_id
_entity_poly.type
_entity_poly.pdbx_seq_one_letter_code
_entity_poly.pdbx_strand_id
1 'polypeptide(L)'
;GQDIKVGIVDSGVDYNHPSLGGCFGPGCKVGYGFDFVGDRVLNDKPDERPMDCNGHGTHVAGIVAARDANFVGVAPDVILGAYRALGCDGTGETDTIIQAIEKAVDDHMDIINLSLGSETPFPDILETAIVERASSRGSLVIAAAGNSGAQGQWTSR
;
A
#
# COMPACT_ATOMS: atom_id res chain seq x y z
N GLY A 1 -6.70 -14.09 10.90
CA GLY A 1 -7.24 -12.72 10.92
C GLY A 1 -8.44 -12.59 10.02
N GLN A 2 -9.42 -13.49 10.14
CA GLN A 2 -10.73 -13.23 9.54
C GLN A 2 -11.24 -11.92 10.16
N ASP A 3 -11.84 -11.08 9.31
CA ASP A 3 -12.33 -9.73 9.65
C ASP A 3 -11.27 -8.65 9.93
N ILE A 4 -9.98 -8.94 9.76
CA ILE A 4 -8.92 -7.91 9.79
C ILE A 4 -8.67 -7.37 8.39
N LYS A 5 -8.54 -6.05 8.28
CA LYS A 5 -8.23 -5.33 7.05
C LYS A 5 -6.80 -4.79 7.07
N VAL A 6 -6.05 -5.08 6.01
CA VAL A 6 -4.69 -4.57 5.82
C VAL A 6 -4.63 -3.73 4.55
N GLY A 7 -4.33 -2.45 4.71
CA GLY A 7 -4.09 -1.52 3.61
C GLY A 7 -2.64 -1.60 3.14
N ILE A 8 -2.44 -1.77 1.85
CA ILE A 8 -1.14 -1.72 1.18
C ILE A 8 -1.06 -0.39 0.43
N VAL A 9 -0.21 0.52 0.90
CA VAL A 9 0.07 1.79 0.22
C VAL A 9 1.37 1.62 -0.57
N ASP A 10 1.25 1.49 -1.89
CA ASP A 10 2.36 1.05 -2.77
C ASP A 10 2.06 1.40 -4.26
N SER A 11 2.62 0.67 -5.22
CA SER A 11 2.38 0.80 -6.67
C SER A 11 1.04 0.23 -7.17
N GLY A 12 0.18 -0.23 -6.26
CA GLY A 12 -1.06 -0.93 -6.55
C GLY A 12 -0.97 -2.42 -6.25
N VAL A 13 -2.02 -3.18 -6.58
CA VAL A 13 -2.03 -4.64 -6.46
C VAL A 13 -2.67 -5.26 -7.70
N ASP A 14 -2.01 -6.26 -8.31
CA ASP A 14 -2.66 -7.13 -9.28
C ASP A 14 -3.66 -8.04 -8.58
N TYR A 15 -4.86 -7.51 -8.40
CA TYR A 15 -6.00 -8.21 -7.81
C TYR A 15 -6.53 -9.33 -8.71
N ASN A 16 -6.11 -9.43 -9.98
CA ASN A 16 -6.44 -10.56 -10.85
C ASN A 16 -5.51 -11.77 -10.61
N HIS A 17 -4.44 -11.60 -9.83
CA HIS A 17 -3.53 -12.69 -9.51
C HIS A 17 -4.26 -13.80 -8.74
N PRO A 18 -4.18 -15.08 -9.18
CA PRO A 18 -4.92 -16.18 -8.55
C PRO A 18 -4.64 -16.34 -7.06
N SER A 19 -3.37 -16.19 -6.66
CA SER A 19 -2.95 -16.28 -5.26
C SER A 19 -3.48 -15.11 -4.40
N LEU A 20 -4.01 -14.05 -5.01
CA LEU A 20 -4.65 -12.91 -4.35
C LEU A 20 -6.18 -12.88 -4.59
N GLY A 21 -6.77 -13.99 -5.01
CA GLY A 21 -8.22 -14.17 -5.12
C GLY A 21 -8.81 -13.90 -6.51
N GLY A 22 -8.07 -13.26 -7.42
CA GLY A 22 -8.49 -13.09 -8.82
C GLY A 22 -9.69 -12.16 -9.04
N CYS A 23 -9.98 -11.27 -8.08
CA CYS A 23 -11.05 -10.28 -8.21
C CYS A 23 -10.82 -9.06 -7.30
N PHE A 24 -11.53 -7.97 -7.59
CA PHE A 24 -11.47 -6.71 -6.85
C PHE A 24 -12.85 -6.23 -6.39
N GLY A 25 -12.91 -5.66 -5.20
CA GLY A 25 -14.11 -5.03 -4.63
C GLY A 25 -14.81 -5.88 -3.57
N PRO A 26 -16.04 -5.50 -3.16
CA PRO A 26 -16.73 -6.14 -2.05
C PRO A 26 -16.87 -7.66 -2.23
N GLY A 27 -16.41 -8.43 -1.23
CA GLY A 27 -16.41 -9.90 -1.25
C GLY A 27 -15.15 -10.53 -1.85
N CYS A 28 -14.24 -9.74 -2.41
CA CYS A 28 -12.93 -10.19 -2.89
C CYS A 28 -11.86 -10.10 -1.78
N LYS A 29 -10.75 -10.80 -2.01
CA LYS A 29 -9.56 -10.71 -1.15
C LYS A 29 -9.00 -9.29 -1.15
N VAL A 30 -8.87 -8.68 -2.33
CA VAL A 30 -8.61 -7.24 -2.47
C VAL A 30 -9.97 -6.54 -2.52
N GLY A 31 -10.45 -6.16 -1.34
CA GLY A 31 -11.82 -5.68 -1.13
C GLY A 31 -12.01 -4.18 -1.29
N TYR A 32 -10.92 -3.42 -1.12
CA TYR A 32 -10.91 -1.96 -1.09
C TYR A 32 -9.73 -1.44 -1.91
N GLY A 33 -9.79 -0.17 -2.30
CA GLY A 33 -8.65 0.48 -2.89
C GLY A 33 -9.00 1.65 -3.80
N PHE A 34 -7.97 2.39 -4.19
CA PHE A 34 -8.06 3.55 -5.08
C PHE A 34 -6.68 3.84 -5.68
N ASP A 35 -6.66 4.32 -6.92
CA ASP A 35 -5.47 4.85 -7.59
C ASP A 35 -5.42 6.37 -7.48
N PHE A 36 -4.41 6.88 -6.78
CA PHE A 36 -4.18 8.32 -6.57
C PHE A 36 -3.24 8.93 -7.60
N VAL A 37 -2.50 8.11 -8.34
CA VAL A 37 -1.45 8.58 -9.25
C VAL A 37 -2.02 8.77 -10.65
N GLY A 38 -2.79 7.79 -11.12
CA GLY A 38 -2.99 7.61 -12.55
C GLY A 38 -1.65 7.41 -13.27
N ASP A 39 -1.65 7.40 -14.59
CA ASP A 39 -0.41 7.28 -15.36
C ASP A 39 -0.44 8.20 -16.57
N ARG A 40 0.37 9.26 -16.51
CA ARG A 40 0.46 10.26 -17.56
C ARG A 40 1.02 9.69 -18.87
N VAL A 41 1.88 8.66 -18.81
CA VAL A 41 2.45 7.97 -19.98
C VAL A 41 1.38 7.10 -20.64
N LEU A 42 0.54 6.45 -19.85
CA LEU A 42 -0.59 5.63 -20.33
C LEU A 42 -1.87 6.45 -20.56
N ASN A 43 -1.86 7.75 -20.30
CA ASN A 43 -3.03 8.65 -20.25
C ASN A 43 -4.13 8.18 -19.29
N ASP A 44 -3.73 7.43 -18.27
CA ASP A 44 -4.59 6.97 -17.21
C ASP A 44 -4.72 8.05 -16.13
N LYS A 45 -5.87 8.13 -15.49
CA LYS A 45 -6.18 9.13 -14.46
C LYS A 45 -6.41 8.42 -13.13
N PRO A 46 -6.23 9.11 -12.00
CA PRO A 46 -6.66 8.59 -10.71
C PRO A 46 -8.10 8.04 -10.79
N ASP A 47 -8.29 6.80 -10.37
CA ASP A 47 -9.56 6.09 -10.49
C ASP A 47 -9.74 5.02 -9.38
N GLU A 48 -10.86 4.30 -9.42
CA GLU A 48 -11.19 3.28 -8.40
C GLU A 48 -10.46 1.94 -8.62
N ARG A 49 -9.52 1.84 -9.56
CA ARG A 49 -8.86 0.59 -9.98
C ARG A 49 -7.36 0.66 -9.69
N PRO A 50 -6.92 0.28 -8.48
CA PRO A 50 -5.52 0.34 -8.04
C PRO A 50 -4.68 -0.83 -8.62
N MET A 51 -4.75 -1.03 -9.94
CA MET A 51 -4.00 -2.08 -10.62
C MET A 51 -2.50 -1.80 -10.54
N ASP A 52 -1.73 -2.81 -10.17
CA ASP A 52 -0.29 -2.69 -10.14
C ASP A 52 0.30 -2.75 -11.55
N CYS A 53 1.22 -1.84 -11.85
CA CYS A 53 1.99 -1.82 -13.09
C CYS A 53 3.51 -1.91 -12.86
N ASN A 54 3.97 -1.86 -11.61
CA ASN A 54 5.39 -2.01 -11.25
C ASN A 54 5.70 -3.43 -10.77
N GLY A 55 4.76 -4.04 -10.04
CA GLY A 55 4.90 -5.38 -9.44
C GLY A 55 5.34 -5.35 -7.97
N HIS A 56 5.84 -4.23 -7.47
CA HIS A 56 6.28 -4.08 -6.08
C HIS A 56 5.13 -4.25 -5.09
N GLY A 57 4.03 -3.52 -5.29
CA GLY A 57 2.86 -3.61 -4.41
C GLY A 57 2.19 -5.00 -4.43
N THR A 58 2.15 -5.66 -5.58
CA THR A 58 1.68 -7.06 -5.67
C THR A 58 2.58 -8.02 -4.89
N HIS A 59 3.90 -7.84 -4.96
CA HIS A 59 4.85 -8.65 -4.20
C HIS A 59 4.68 -8.44 -2.69
N VAL A 60 4.53 -7.20 -2.25
CA VAL A 60 4.24 -6.85 -0.84
C VAL A 60 2.91 -7.47 -0.38
N ALA A 61 1.83 -7.29 -1.15
CA ALA A 61 0.53 -7.90 -0.87
C ALA A 61 0.61 -9.43 -0.78
N GLY A 62 1.46 -10.04 -1.61
CA GLY A 62 1.73 -11.48 -1.58
C GLY A 62 2.32 -11.94 -0.25
N ILE A 63 3.35 -11.26 0.25
CA ILE A 63 3.97 -11.56 1.56
C ILE A 63 2.91 -11.51 2.67
N VAL A 64 1.99 -10.55 2.61
CA VAL A 64 0.95 -10.38 3.62
C VAL A 64 -0.11 -11.49 3.52
N ALA A 65 -0.72 -11.70 2.36
CA ALA A 65 -1.98 -12.46 2.29
C ALA A 65 -2.14 -13.41 1.09
N ALA A 66 -1.09 -13.69 0.32
CA ALA A 66 -1.22 -14.68 -0.76
C ALA A 66 -1.63 -16.06 -0.23
N ARG A 67 -2.38 -16.79 -1.04
CA ARG A 67 -2.73 -18.18 -0.81
C ARG A 67 -2.61 -18.98 -2.09
N ASP A 68 -1.57 -19.80 -2.16
CA ASP A 68 -1.28 -20.74 -3.23
C ASP A 68 -0.83 -22.09 -2.65
N ALA A 69 -0.71 -23.13 -3.47
CA ALA A 69 -0.18 -24.43 -3.10
C ALA A 69 1.30 -24.36 -2.66
N ASN A 70 2.08 -23.47 -3.27
CA ASN A 70 3.52 -23.36 -3.03
C ASN A 70 3.93 -22.15 -2.18
N PHE A 71 3.01 -21.23 -1.93
CA PHE A 71 3.30 -19.97 -1.24
C PHE A 71 2.09 -19.51 -0.45
N VAL A 72 2.31 -19.20 0.83
CA VAL A 72 1.27 -18.69 1.73
C VAL A 72 1.85 -17.47 2.45
N GLY A 73 1.14 -16.35 2.37
CA GLY A 73 1.48 -15.13 3.09
C GLY A 73 1.32 -15.31 4.60
N VAL A 74 1.76 -14.30 5.36
CA VAL A 74 1.74 -14.34 6.83
C VAL A 74 0.31 -14.45 7.39
N ALA A 75 -0.65 -13.78 6.74
CA ALA A 75 -2.03 -13.68 7.17
C ALA A 75 -3.00 -13.87 5.97
N PRO A 76 -3.11 -15.07 5.40
CA PRO A 76 -3.84 -15.33 4.15
C PRO A 76 -5.37 -15.13 4.25
N ASP A 77 -5.91 -14.92 5.44
CA ASP A 77 -7.36 -14.75 5.68
C ASP A 77 -7.79 -13.29 5.89
N VAL A 78 -6.86 -12.33 5.85
CA VAL A 78 -7.19 -10.90 5.94
C VAL A 78 -7.84 -10.39 4.65
N ILE A 79 -8.53 -9.26 4.73
CA ILE A 79 -8.98 -8.50 3.56
C ILE A 79 -7.92 -7.45 3.25
N LEU A 80 -7.53 -7.34 1.99
CA LEU A 80 -6.57 -6.34 1.51
C LEU A 80 -7.30 -5.10 1.01
N GLY A 81 -6.72 -3.93 1.30
CA GLY A 81 -7.00 -2.67 0.61
C GLY A 81 -5.79 -2.28 -0.23
N ALA A 82 -5.98 -2.00 -1.52
CA ALA A 82 -4.91 -1.61 -2.44
C ALA A 82 -4.95 -0.09 -2.69
N TYR A 83 -4.01 0.67 -2.13
CA TYR A 83 -3.95 2.12 -2.31
C TYR A 83 -2.71 2.46 -3.13
N ARG A 84 -2.94 2.69 -4.43
CA ARG A 84 -1.84 2.99 -5.35
C ARG A 84 -1.43 4.45 -5.17
N ALA A 85 -0.27 4.66 -4.55
CA ALA A 85 0.36 5.95 -4.33
C ALA A 85 1.65 6.12 -5.14
N LEU A 86 2.17 5.03 -5.74
CA LEU A 86 3.33 5.03 -6.63
C LEU A 86 2.93 4.74 -8.09
N GLY A 87 3.62 5.41 -9.01
CA GLY A 87 3.56 5.15 -10.44
C GLY A 87 4.30 3.89 -10.86
N CYS A 88 4.29 3.59 -12.17
CA CYS A 88 4.91 2.37 -12.69
C CYS A 88 6.44 2.37 -12.61
N ASP A 89 7.06 3.53 -12.43
CA ASP A 89 8.50 3.68 -12.17
C ASP A 89 8.88 3.48 -10.69
N GLY A 90 7.89 3.23 -9.82
CA GLY A 90 8.07 3.05 -8.38
C GLY A 90 8.22 4.35 -7.61
N THR A 91 7.90 5.50 -8.23
CA THR A 91 7.98 6.82 -7.58
C THR A 91 6.59 7.37 -7.29
N GLY A 92 6.48 8.23 -6.28
CA GLY A 92 5.24 8.88 -5.90
C GLY A 92 5.50 10.22 -5.24
N GLU A 93 4.47 11.05 -5.18
CA GLU A 93 4.51 12.37 -4.57
C GLU A 93 3.96 12.29 -3.13
N THR A 94 4.44 13.17 -2.25
CA THR A 94 4.02 13.15 -0.83
C THR A 94 2.51 13.34 -0.68
N ASP A 95 1.88 14.10 -1.57
CA ASP A 95 0.43 14.33 -1.55
C ASP A 95 -0.39 13.07 -1.91
N THR A 96 0.06 12.25 -2.86
CA THR A 96 -0.61 10.98 -3.20
C THR A 96 -0.47 9.97 -2.06
N ILE A 97 0.67 9.96 -1.39
CA ILE A 97 0.91 9.12 -0.20
C ILE A 97 -0.01 9.52 0.95
N ILE A 98 -0.12 10.82 1.25
CA ILE A 98 -1.03 11.32 2.30
C ILE A 98 -2.48 10.97 1.98
N GLN A 99 -2.92 11.19 0.73
CA GLN A 99 -4.28 10.84 0.30
C GLN A 99 -4.57 9.35 0.41
N ALA A 100 -3.58 8.50 0.08
CA ALA A 100 -3.69 7.05 0.22
C ALA A 100 -3.83 6.62 1.68
N ILE A 101 -3.05 7.20 2.59
CA ILE A 101 -3.17 6.94 4.03
C ILE A 101 -4.54 7.39 4.56
N GLU A 102 -5.00 8.59 4.18
CA GLU A 102 -6.31 9.09 4.59
C GLU A 102 -7.44 8.18 4.10
N LYS A 103 -7.40 7.75 2.85
CA LYS A 103 -8.39 6.82 2.30
C LYS A 103 -8.35 5.47 3.02
N ALA A 104 -7.16 4.96 3.33
CA ALA A 104 -7.02 3.71 4.09
C ALA A 104 -7.64 3.80 5.49
N VAL A 105 -7.47 4.94 6.16
CA VAL A 105 -8.11 5.20 7.45
C VAL A 105 -9.63 5.30 7.29
N ASP A 106 -10.12 5.99 6.27
CA ASP A 106 -11.55 6.17 6.01
C ASP A 106 -12.24 4.86 5.59
N ASP A 107 -11.53 3.95 4.93
CA ASP A 107 -11.99 2.57 4.63
C ASP A 107 -11.88 1.63 5.84
N HIS A 108 -11.48 2.17 6.99
CA HIS A 108 -11.33 1.49 8.28
C HIS A 108 -10.33 0.32 8.22
N MET A 109 -9.17 0.53 7.60
CA MET A 109 -8.08 -0.45 7.64
C MET A 109 -7.52 -0.55 9.06
N ASP A 110 -7.38 -1.77 9.58
CA ASP A 110 -6.80 -2.00 10.92
C ASP A 110 -5.28 -1.82 10.92
N ILE A 111 -4.65 -2.20 9.81
CA ILE A 111 -3.20 -2.09 9.61
C ILE A 111 -2.96 -1.41 8.27
N ILE A 112 -2.01 -0.47 8.23
CA ILE A 112 -1.58 0.22 7.01
C ILE A 112 -0.08 -0.05 6.84
N ASN A 113 0.28 -0.77 5.78
CA ASN A 113 1.66 -1.00 5.40
C ASN A 113 2.11 0.04 4.38
N LEU A 114 3.13 0.81 4.76
CA LEU A 114 3.82 1.80 3.95
C LEU A 114 5.18 1.22 3.53
N SER A 115 5.24 0.62 2.35
CA SER A 115 6.50 0.13 1.78
C SER A 115 7.18 1.22 0.95
N LEU A 116 7.32 2.38 1.59
CA LEU A 116 7.82 3.63 1.03
C LEU A 116 8.95 4.16 1.90
N GLY A 117 9.79 5.00 1.32
CA GLY A 117 10.67 5.87 2.08
C GLY A 117 11.16 7.04 1.24
N SER A 118 11.87 7.94 1.90
CA SER A 118 12.42 9.16 1.31
C SER A 118 13.91 9.26 1.64
N GLU A 119 14.69 9.87 0.75
CA GLU A 119 16.11 10.20 0.97
C GLU A 119 16.30 11.24 2.09
N THR A 120 15.22 11.89 2.56
CA THR A 120 15.27 12.79 3.72
C THR A 120 15.07 12.03 5.03
N PRO A 121 15.99 12.14 6.01
CA PRO A 121 15.93 11.39 7.27
C PRO A 121 14.80 11.80 8.23
N PHE A 122 14.12 12.91 7.95
CA PHE A 122 13.10 13.46 8.82
C PHE A 122 11.73 13.27 8.17
N PRO A 123 10.76 12.68 8.88
CA PRO A 123 9.38 12.71 8.40
C PRO A 123 8.97 14.17 8.30
N ASP A 124 8.34 14.54 7.20
CA ASP A 124 7.77 15.88 7.10
C ASP A 124 6.66 16.02 8.16
N ILE A 125 6.36 17.25 8.57
CA ILE A 125 5.36 17.54 9.61
C ILE A 125 4.00 16.90 9.28
N LEU A 126 3.71 16.79 7.98
CA LEU A 126 2.49 16.21 7.44
C LEU A 126 2.46 14.68 7.52
N GLU A 127 3.60 14.01 7.31
CA GLU A 127 3.71 12.55 7.44
C GLU A 127 3.57 12.12 8.90
N THR A 128 4.17 12.88 9.82
CA THR A 128 4.03 12.61 11.26
C THR A 128 2.57 12.80 11.70
N ALA A 129 1.94 13.92 11.29
CA ALA A 129 0.56 14.22 11.64
C ALA A 129 -0.44 13.18 11.08
N ILE A 130 -0.20 12.64 9.88
CA ILE A 130 -1.10 11.64 9.29
C ILE A 130 -0.95 10.27 9.94
N VAL A 131 0.26 9.88 10.33
CA VAL A 131 0.49 8.63 11.09
C VAL A 131 -0.11 8.72 12.49
N GLU A 132 0.01 9.88 13.16
CA GLU A 132 -0.66 10.13 14.44
C GLU A 132 -2.18 10.09 14.28
N ARG A 133 -2.73 10.69 13.21
CA ARG A 133 -4.17 10.64 12.92
C ARG A 133 -4.64 9.21 12.68
N ALA A 134 -3.93 8.42 11.87
CA ALA A 134 -4.25 7.02 11.62
C ALA A 134 -4.26 6.22 12.94
N SER A 135 -3.21 6.40 13.77
CA SER A 135 -3.09 5.73 15.06
C SER A 135 -4.22 6.12 16.03
N SER A 136 -4.59 7.41 16.08
CA SER A 136 -5.68 7.89 16.94
C SER A 136 -7.06 7.37 16.51
N ARG A 137 -7.21 6.97 15.25
CA ARG A 137 -8.42 6.37 14.68
C ARG A 137 -8.42 4.83 14.72
N GLY A 138 -7.40 4.22 15.34
CA GLY A 138 -7.31 2.79 15.57
C GLY A 138 -6.54 1.99 14.51
N SER A 139 -5.97 2.65 13.51
CA SER A 139 -5.15 2.00 12.49
C SER A 139 -3.67 1.94 12.91
N LEU A 140 -3.07 0.75 12.89
CA LEU A 140 -1.63 0.58 13.10
C LEU A 140 -0.87 0.84 11.80
N VAL A 141 0.04 1.82 11.80
CA VAL A 141 0.90 2.09 10.64
C VAL A 141 2.24 1.36 10.79
N ILE A 142 2.64 0.63 9.76
CA ILE A 142 3.93 -0.07 9.66
C ILE A 142 4.66 0.50 8.44
N ALA A 143 5.88 0.99 8.63
CA ALA A 143 6.69 1.56 7.56
C ALA A 143 8.03 0.83 7.41
N ALA A 144 8.54 0.75 6.19
CA ALA A 144 9.87 0.21 5.92
C ALA A 144 10.98 1.09 6.52
N ALA A 145 12.07 0.48 6.96
CA ALA A 145 13.26 1.22 7.44
C ALA A 145 14.06 1.87 6.29
N GLY A 146 13.81 1.43 5.06
CA GLY A 146 14.44 1.89 3.83
C GLY A 146 15.68 1.12 3.40
N ASN A 147 16.07 1.30 2.12
CA ASN A 147 17.10 0.48 1.46
C ASN A 147 18.45 1.19 1.22
N SER A 148 18.63 2.41 1.74
CA SER A 148 19.83 3.24 1.53
C SER A 148 20.94 3.06 2.59
N GLY A 149 20.99 1.93 3.30
CA GLY A 149 21.97 1.73 4.39
C GLY A 149 23.45 1.89 3.99
N ALA A 150 23.78 1.73 2.70
CA ALA A 150 25.12 1.97 2.16
C ALA A 150 25.47 3.46 1.95
N GLN A 151 24.48 4.36 1.94
CA GLN A 151 24.66 5.80 1.70
C GLN A 151 24.85 6.60 3.00
N GLY A 152 24.65 5.97 4.17
CA GLY A 152 24.90 6.53 5.49
C GLY A 152 23.74 6.30 6.46
N GLN A 153 23.96 6.59 7.74
CA GLN A 153 22.95 6.37 8.79
C GLN A 153 21.73 7.31 8.71
N TRP A 154 21.74 8.26 7.79
CA TRP A 154 20.73 9.32 7.66
C TRP A 154 19.95 9.25 6.35
N THR A 155 19.98 8.11 5.67
CA THR A 155 19.23 7.89 4.44
C THR A 155 18.28 6.72 4.62
N SER A 156 17.00 7.01 4.76
CA SER A 156 15.92 6.07 4.43
C SER A 156 15.69 6.09 2.91
N ARG A 157 14.96 5.14 2.35
CA ARG A 157 14.46 5.17 0.97
C ARG A 157 13.21 4.34 0.88
#